data_AF-A0AAN7SVF3-F1
#
_entry.id   AF-A0AAN7SVF3-F1
#
_cell.length_a   1.000
_cell.length_b   1.000
_cell.length_c   1.000
_cell.angle_alpha   90.00
_cell.angle_beta   90.00
_cell.angle_gamma   90.00
#
_symmetry.space_group_name_H-M   'P 1'
#
loop_
_entity.id
_entity.type
_entity.pdbx_description
1 polymer ?
#
loop_
_entity_poly.entity_id
_entity_poly.type
_entity_poly.pdbx_seq_one_letter_code
_entity_poly.pdbx_strand_id
1 'polypeptide(L)'
;MEPKFLVHHDAGQAVFGAHPKLQLIFESEQALFHEAAVFTPSDNLDRLFVTSNILAEGNGAAAKIKISKLTRQGKDDSTWSHEELPAGDIVMGNGGVNQPGGENILFCSQGNHTAPSSLVLMKIESPHSTQVLLNNYHGRPFNSVNDVVFSKDGSIWFTDPNYGHEQKFKPRPRLPCQLYRYDQSRESIRAVADGFGRPNGLCFSPDEGTLYAFTVRNYHGSPFLTDRRLFAMADTGAPDGIKCDIQGRIYSGCGDGVNIWLPDGTLIGKVIVPGGVANFCFGRSGEMFLLHETKFWVAKIASDAKGALLEGMGVSV
;
A
#
# COMPACT_ATOMS: atom_id res chain seq x y z
N MET A 1 26.00 1.20 -0.15
CA MET A 1 25.61 1.39 1.27
C MET A 1 25.18 0.05 1.80
N GLU A 2 25.35 -0.27 3.09
CA GLU A 2 24.82 -1.50 3.68
C GLU A 2 23.46 -1.24 4.34
N PRO A 3 22.57 -2.25 4.44
CA PRO A 3 21.31 -2.10 5.16
C PRO A 3 21.54 -1.80 6.64
N LYS A 4 20.82 -0.81 7.20
CA LYS A 4 21.00 -0.35 8.58
C LYS A 4 19.82 0.46 9.09
N PHE A 5 19.76 0.67 10.40
CA PHE A 5 18.81 1.59 11.03
C PHE A 5 19.52 2.91 11.34
N LEU A 6 18.92 4.04 10.95
CA LEU A 6 19.41 5.37 11.23
C LEU A 6 18.43 6.10 12.14
N VAL A 7 18.95 6.63 13.25
CA VAL A 7 18.18 7.44 14.20
C VAL A 7 18.52 8.90 13.99
N HIS A 8 17.49 9.73 13.83
CA HIS A 8 17.63 11.19 13.66
C HIS A 8 17.06 11.98 14.85
N HIS A 9 16.29 11.32 15.72
CA HIS A 9 15.62 11.90 16.88
C HIS A 9 15.44 10.84 17.97
N ASP A 10 15.33 11.22 19.25
CA ASP A 10 15.17 10.29 20.37
C ASP A 10 13.94 9.38 20.21
N ALA A 11 12.85 9.92 19.66
CA ALA A 11 11.65 9.13 19.32
C ALA A 11 11.94 7.97 18.34
N GLY A 12 12.97 8.08 17.50
CA GLY A 12 13.40 7.01 16.61
C GLY A 12 14.03 5.82 17.36
N GLN A 13 14.69 6.08 18.51
CA GLN A 13 15.20 4.99 19.36
C GLN A 13 14.06 4.15 19.93
N ALA A 14 12.97 4.80 20.35
CA ALA A 14 11.78 4.11 20.83
C ALA A 14 11.15 3.25 19.72
N VAL A 15 11.10 3.73 18.48
CA VAL A 15 10.57 2.97 17.33
C VAL A 15 11.42 1.73 17.03
N PHE A 16 12.74 1.86 16.96
CA PHE A 16 13.59 0.73 16.58
C PHE A 16 13.84 -0.27 17.72
N GLY A 17 13.75 0.19 18.97
CA GLY A 17 14.06 -0.62 20.13
C GLY A 17 15.56 -0.89 20.29
N ALA A 18 15.91 -1.74 21.25
CA ALA A 18 17.32 -1.99 21.62
C ALA A 18 18.07 -2.85 20.59
N HIS A 19 17.37 -3.75 19.89
CA HIS A 19 17.97 -4.75 19.01
C HIS A 19 17.19 -4.88 17.69
N PRO A 20 17.10 -3.80 16.89
CA PRO A 20 16.44 -3.86 15.60
C PRO A 20 17.19 -4.82 14.68
N LYS A 21 16.45 -5.61 13.89
CA LYS A 21 17.02 -6.59 12.96
C LYS A 21 16.44 -6.37 11.57
N LEU A 22 17.27 -6.52 10.54
CA LEU A 22 16.83 -6.53 9.15
C LEU A 22 17.32 -7.81 8.49
N GLN A 23 16.42 -8.58 7.90
CA GLN A 23 16.70 -9.90 7.33
C GLN A 23 16.17 -10.00 5.90
N LEU A 24 17.02 -10.42 4.97
CA LEU A 24 16.62 -10.79 3.62
C LEU A 24 15.96 -12.17 3.66
N ILE A 25 14.78 -12.28 3.07
CA ILE A 25 14.00 -13.53 3.01
C ILE A 25 13.98 -14.11 1.60
N PHE A 26 13.70 -13.28 0.59
CA PHE A 26 13.70 -13.70 -0.82
C PHE A 26 14.52 -12.74 -1.68
N GLU A 27 15.17 -13.30 -2.69
CA GLU A 27 15.78 -12.58 -3.80
C GLU A 27 15.30 -13.24 -5.11
N SER A 28 14.90 -12.42 -6.08
CA SER A 28 14.37 -12.84 -7.38
C SER A 28 15.11 -12.10 -8.49
N GLU A 29 15.20 -12.71 -9.67
CA GLU A 29 15.68 -12.02 -10.87
C GLU A 29 14.65 -11.02 -11.42
N GLN A 30 13.38 -11.16 -11.03
CA GLN A 30 12.28 -10.28 -11.43
C GLN A 30 11.86 -9.37 -10.28
N ALA A 31 11.33 -8.19 -10.61
CA ALA A 31 10.84 -7.21 -9.64
C ALA A 31 9.46 -7.62 -9.05
N LEU A 32 9.41 -8.74 -8.31
CA LEU A 32 8.17 -9.33 -7.79
C LEU A 32 7.57 -8.60 -6.58
N PHE A 33 8.33 -7.75 -5.90
CA PHE A 33 7.99 -7.12 -4.65
C PHE A 33 7.93 -5.59 -4.84
N HIS A 34 6.81 -5.07 -5.34
CA HIS A 34 6.67 -3.64 -5.64
C HIS A 34 5.55 -3.00 -4.80
N GLU A 35 4.31 -3.46 -4.95
CA GLU A 35 3.11 -2.77 -4.46
C GLU A 35 2.18 -3.69 -3.65
N ALA A 36 1.02 -3.14 -3.26
CA ALA A 36 -0.05 -3.74 -2.44
C ALA A 36 0.32 -4.05 -0.98
N ALA A 37 1.41 -4.79 -0.74
CA ALA A 37 1.87 -5.20 0.60
C ALA A 37 0.71 -5.48 1.58
N VAL A 38 -0.12 -6.48 1.28
CA VAL A 38 -1.34 -6.77 2.07
C VAL A 38 -1.10 -7.96 2.98
N PHE A 39 -0.92 -7.69 4.27
CA PHE A 39 -0.73 -8.73 5.28
C PHE A 39 -2.07 -9.30 5.75
N THR A 40 -2.22 -10.62 5.71
CA THR A 40 -3.41 -11.35 6.19
C THR A 40 -2.98 -12.41 7.22
N PRO A 41 -2.97 -12.07 8.52
CA PRO A 41 -2.61 -12.99 9.60
C PRO A 41 -3.68 -14.04 9.88
N SER A 42 -3.26 -15.21 10.35
CA SER A 42 -4.09 -16.24 10.99
C SER A 42 -3.27 -16.96 12.08
N ASP A 43 -3.88 -17.76 12.94
CA ASP A 43 -3.21 -18.33 14.13
C ASP A 43 -1.86 -19.02 13.87
N ASN A 44 -1.74 -19.73 12.73
CA ASN A 44 -0.54 -20.50 12.38
C ASN A 44 0.00 -20.20 10.97
N LEU A 45 -0.59 -19.24 10.27
CA LEU A 45 -0.25 -18.94 8.87
C LEU A 45 -0.30 -17.44 8.64
N ASP A 46 0.86 -16.88 8.37
CA ASP A 46 0.99 -15.48 8.00
C ASP A 46 1.12 -15.40 6.47
N ARG A 47 0.23 -14.65 5.83
CA ARG A 47 0.21 -14.51 4.38
C ARG A 47 0.40 -13.05 4.00
N LEU A 48 1.17 -12.81 2.96
CA LEU A 48 1.39 -11.48 2.40
C LEU A 48 1.10 -11.54 0.90
N PHE A 49 0.26 -10.64 0.42
CA PHE A 49 -0.07 -10.52 -0.98
C PHE A 49 0.59 -9.26 -1.55
N VAL A 50 1.29 -9.42 -2.67
CA VAL A 50 2.05 -8.35 -3.31
C VAL A 50 1.82 -8.34 -4.80
N THR A 51 2.01 -7.18 -5.40
CA THR A 51 2.05 -7.00 -6.86
C THR A 51 3.49 -6.70 -7.27
N SER A 52 3.89 -7.27 -8.41
CA SER A 52 5.19 -6.99 -9.01
C SER A 52 5.23 -5.58 -9.60
N ASN A 53 6.42 -5.11 -9.97
CA ASN A 53 6.54 -4.01 -10.92
C ASN A 53 6.16 -4.51 -12.33
N ILE A 54 6.07 -3.61 -13.31
CA ILE A 54 5.82 -3.98 -14.70
C ILE A 54 6.94 -4.90 -15.18
N LEU A 55 6.60 -6.16 -15.45
CA LEU A 55 7.52 -7.13 -15.99
C LEU A 55 7.43 -7.10 -17.51
N ALA A 56 8.56 -6.83 -18.16
CA ALA A 56 8.70 -7.04 -19.58
C ALA A 56 8.85 -8.55 -19.83
N GLU A 57 7.97 -9.12 -20.64
CA GLU A 57 8.22 -10.43 -21.21
C GLU A 57 9.03 -10.26 -22.50
N GLY A 58 10.09 -11.06 -22.67
CA GLY A 58 10.90 -11.03 -23.89
C GLY A 58 10.04 -11.29 -25.15
N ASN A 59 10.59 -10.98 -26.33
CA ASN A 59 9.98 -11.25 -27.63
C ASN A 59 8.67 -10.50 -27.94
N GLY A 60 8.50 -9.27 -27.43
CA GLY A 60 7.38 -8.41 -27.81
C GLY A 60 6.04 -8.76 -27.16
N ALA A 61 6.06 -9.59 -26.11
CA ALA A 61 4.90 -9.85 -25.28
C ALA A 61 4.48 -8.61 -24.48
N ALA A 62 3.18 -8.50 -24.19
CA ALA A 62 2.63 -7.36 -23.48
C ALA A 62 3.15 -7.29 -22.04
N ALA A 63 3.42 -6.07 -21.58
CA ALA A 63 3.72 -5.78 -20.19
C ALA A 63 2.67 -6.39 -19.26
N LYS A 64 3.11 -7.04 -18.17
CA LYS A 64 2.23 -7.63 -17.18
C LYS A 64 2.68 -7.36 -15.75
N ILE A 65 1.73 -7.44 -14.83
CA ILE A 65 1.97 -7.49 -13.39
C ILE A 65 1.61 -8.89 -12.90
N LYS A 66 2.42 -9.43 -11.99
CA LYS A 66 2.13 -10.67 -11.28
C LYS A 66 1.57 -10.35 -9.90
N ILE A 67 0.61 -11.15 -9.45
CA ILE A 67 0.17 -11.18 -8.06
C ILE A 67 0.86 -12.36 -7.39
N SER A 68 1.56 -12.11 -6.30
CA SER A 68 2.26 -13.15 -5.54
C SER A 68 1.70 -13.26 -4.13
N LYS A 69 1.65 -14.48 -3.60
CA LYS A 69 1.39 -14.76 -2.20
C LYS A 69 2.63 -15.34 -1.56
N LEU A 70 3.11 -14.67 -0.53
CA LEU A 70 4.16 -15.16 0.35
C LEU A 70 3.50 -15.75 1.59
N THR A 71 3.96 -16.90 2.04
CA THR A 71 3.39 -17.59 3.20
C THR A 71 4.48 -17.94 4.18
N ARG A 72 4.38 -17.48 5.42
CA ARG A 72 5.20 -17.91 6.55
C ARG A 72 4.46 -18.99 7.33
N GLN A 73 5.07 -20.18 7.42
CA GLN A 73 4.54 -21.29 8.22
C GLN A 73 5.14 -21.25 9.62
N GLY A 74 4.30 -21.43 10.64
CA GLY A 74 4.75 -21.45 12.03
C GLY A 74 5.04 -20.05 12.58
N LYS A 75 5.59 -20.01 13.81
CA LYS A 75 5.94 -18.77 14.52
C LYS A 75 7.44 -18.45 14.48
N ASP A 76 8.24 -19.29 13.85
CA ASP A 76 9.66 -19.04 13.60
C ASP A 76 9.85 -18.41 12.21
N ASP A 77 10.61 -17.33 12.13
CA ASP A 77 10.77 -16.54 10.89
C ASP A 77 11.56 -17.23 9.78
N SER A 78 11.82 -18.53 9.90
CA SER A 78 12.75 -19.26 9.06
C SER A 78 12.12 -19.86 7.80
N THR A 79 10.81 -20.12 7.79
CA THR A 79 10.19 -20.87 6.69
C THR A 79 9.16 -20.04 5.94
N TRP A 80 9.55 -19.56 4.77
CA TRP A 80 8.69 -18.85 3.83
C TRP A 80 8.53 -19.63 2.52
N SER A 81 7.33 -19.59 1.96
CA SER A 81 7.07 -20.00 0.58
C SER A 81 6.53 -18.85 -0.26
N HIS A 82 6.66 -18.97 -1.57
CA HIS A 82 6.18 -18.01 -2.57
C HIS A 82 5.39 -18.76 -3.64
N GLU A 83 4.25 -18.20 -4.04
CA GLU A 83 3.49 -18.67 -5.20
C GLU A 83 2.92 -17.49 -5.99
N GLU A 84 2.87 -17.64 -7.33
CA GLU A 84 2.16 -16.73 -8.22
C GLU A 84 0.68 -17.11 -8.26
N LEU A 85 -0.20 -16.13 -8.08
CA LEU A 85 -1.64 -16.32 -8.09
C LEU A 85 -2.24 -15.95 -9.46
N PRO A 86 -3.39 -16.56 -9.83
CA PRO A 86 -4.12 -16.11 -11.01
C PRO A 86 -4.60 -14.66 -10.79
N ALA A 87 -4.37 -13.80 -11.79
CA ALA A 87 -4.78 -12.40 -11.70
C ALA A 87 -6.29 -12.18 -11.78
N GLY A 88 -7.05 -13.11 -12.38
CA GLY A 88 -8.49 -12.96 -12.59
C GLY A 88 -8.84 -11.65 -13.31
N ASP A 89 -9.74 -10.86 -12.72
CA ASP A 89 -10.14 -9.54 -13.24
C ASP A 89 -9.16 -8.40 -12.90
N ILE A 90 -8.06 -8.69 -12.18
CA ILE A 90 -7.07 -7.69 -11.74
C ILE A 90 -6.04 -7.49 -12.86
N VAL A 91 -6.37 -6.59 -13.79
CA VAL A 91 -5.52 -6.26 -14.93
C VAL A 91 -4.54 -5.16 -14.53
N MET A 92 -3.23 -5.42 -14.67
CA MET A 92 -2.17 -4.50 -14.23
C MET A 92 -2.40 -4.07 -12.78
N GLY A 93 -2.48 -5.05 -11.87
CA GLY A 93 -2.70 -4.79 -10.45
C GLY A 93 -1.62 -3.87 -9.87
N ASN A 94 -2.00 -2.99 -8.96
CA ASN A 94 -1.07 -2.10 -8.27
C ASN A 94 -1.29 -2.21 -6.75
N GLY A 95 -1.75 -1.15 -6.07
CA GLY A 95 -2.04 -1.17 -4.63
C GLY A 95 -3.18 -2.09 -4.25
N GLY A 96 -3.29 -2.34 -2.95
CA GLY A 96 -4.33 -3.19 -2.39
C GLY A 96 -4.46 -3.02 -0.88
N VAL A 97 -5.60 -3.44 -0.34
CA VAL A 97 -5.90 -3.34 1.09
C VAL A 97 -6.81 -4.48 1.54
N ASN A 98 -6.66 -4.90 2.80
CA ASN A 98 -7.58 -5.83 3.42
C ASN A 98 -9.00 -5.26 3.41
N GLN A 99 -9.99 -6.06 2.98
CA GLN A 99 -11.37 -5.73 3.25
C GLN A 99 -11.66 -5.92 4.74
N PRO A 100 -12.34 -4.97 5.41
CA PRO A 100 -12.89 -5.20 6.74
C PRO A 100 -13.69 -6.51 6.80
N GLY A 101 -13.45 -7.34 7.81
CA GLY A 101 -14.01 -8.70 7.91
C GLY A 101 -13.04 -9.82 7.47
N GLY A 102 -11.95 -9.48 6.77
CA GLY A 102 -10.81 -10.38 6.60
C GLY A 102 -10.97 -11.52 5.58
N GLU A 103 -12.02 -11.50 4.75
CA GLU A 103 -12.27 -12.55 3.74
C GLU A 103 -11.63 -12.23 2.37
N ASN A 104 -11.48 -10.95 2.05
CA ASN A 104 -11.06 -10.48 0.74
C ASN A 104 -9.95 -9.42 0.83
N ILE A 105 -9.27 -9.25 -0.29
CA ILE A 105 -8.38 -8.11 -0.56
C ILE A 105 -9.03 -7.29 -1.66
N LEU A 106 -9.08 -5.97 -1.47
CA LEU A 106 -9.46 -5.04 -2.51
C LEU A 106 -8.21 -4.57 -3.24
N PHE A 107 -8.10 -4.87 -4.53
CA PHE A 107 -7.01 -4.43 -5.39
C PHE A 107 -7.41 -3.25 -6.28
N CYS A 108 -6.45 -2.38 -6.52
CA CYS A 108 -6.44 -1.44 -7.62
C CYS A 108 -6.01 -2.15 -8.91
N SER A 109 -6.95 -2.28 -9.85
CA SER A 109 -6.70 -2.76 -11.21
C SER A 109 -6.53 -1.55 -12.12
N GLN A 110 -5.30 -1.29 -12.59
CA GLN A 110 -5.05 -0.15 -13.47
C GLN A 110 -5.71 -0.35 -14.84
N GLY A 111 -6.02 -1.59 -15.23
CA GLY A 111 -6.54 -1.92 -16.55
C GLY A 111 -5.50 -1.70 -17.65
N ASN A 112 -5.94 -1.73 -18.90
CA ASN A 112 -5.08 -1.53 -20.06
C ASN A 112 -5.87 -0.89 -21.22
N HIS A 113 -5.46 -1.10 -22.48
CA HIS A 113 -6.17 -0.61 -23.67
C HIS A 113 -7.51 -1.31 -23.94
N THR A 114 -7.73 -2.52 -23.39
CA THR A 114 -8.93 -3.33 -23.62
C THR A 114 -9.79 -3.52 -22.37
N ALA A 115 -9.22 -3.36 -21.18
CA ALA A 115 -9.90 -3.48 -19.89
C ALA A 115 -9.92 -2.13 -19.13
N PRO A 116 -11.07 -1.75 -18.54
CA PRO A 116 -11.15 -0.53 -17.74
C PRO A 116 -10.28 -0.62 -16.49
N SER A 117 -9.91 0.54 -15.95
CA SER A 117 -9.36 0.59 -14.59
C SER A 117 -10.49 0.39 -13.57
N SER A 118 -10.25 -0.35 -12.51
CA SER A 118 -11.29 -0.75 -11.56
C SER A 118 -10.76 -1.06 -10.16
N LEU A 119 -11.68 -1.06 -9.19
CA LEU A 119 -11.49 -1.66 -7.88
C LEU A 119 -12.04 -3.09 -7.93
N VAL A 120 -11.22 -4.07 -7.54
CA VAL A 120 -11.54 -5.50 -7.68
C VAL A 120 -11.31 -6.22 -6.36
N LEU A 121 -12.34 -6.87 -5.83
CA LEU A 121 -12.20 -7.79 -4.70
C LEU A 121 -11.64 -9.13 -5.18
N MET A 122 -10.75 -9.71 -4.39
CA MET A 122 -10.25 -11.07 -4.55
C MET A 122 -10.37 -11.83 -3.23
N LYS A 123 -10.95 -13.04 -3.28
CA LYS A 123 -10.96 -13.93 -2.11
C LYS A 123 -9.55 -14.32 -1.70
N ILE A 124 -9.27 -14.25 -0.40
CA ILE A 124 -7.97 -14.67 0.16
C ILE A 124 -7.77 -16.17 0.00
N GLU A 125 -8.84 -16.96 0.14
CA GLU A 125 -8.78 -18.42 -0.01
C GLU A 125 -8.90 -18.85 -1.47
N SER A 126 -8.26 -19.98 -1.79
CA SER A 126 -8.40 -20.64 -3.09
C SER A 126 -9.88 -20.95 -3.37
N PRO A 127 -10.39 -20.71 -4.60
CA PRO A 127 -9.66 -20.48 -5.85
C PRO A 127 -9.39 -19.01 -6.20
N HIS A 128 -9.38 -18.09 -5.23
CA HIS A 128 -9.08 -16.67 -5.45
C HIS A 128 -10.03 -15.97 -6.45
N SER A 129 -11.32 -16.28 -6.40
CA SER A 129 -12.32 -15.67 -7.27
C SER A 129 -12.33 -14.14 -7.14
N THR A 130 -12.50 -13.44 -8.26
CA THR A 130 -12.52 -11.97 -8.33
C THR A 130 -13.91 -11.40 -8.56
N GLN A 131 -14.14 -10.16 -8.12
CA GLN A 131 -15.35 -9.38 -8.38
C GLN A 131 -15.01 -7.91 -8.56
N VAL A 132 -15.42 -7.33 -9.69
CA VAL A 132 -15.32 -5.88 -9.92
C VAL A 132 -16.35 -5.13 -9.07
N LEU A 133 -15.90 -4.18 -8.24
CA LEU A 133 -16.77 -3.32 -7.43
C LEU A 133 -17.11 -2.01 -8.12
N LEU A 134 -16.14 -1.38 -8.77
CA LEU A 134 -16.29 -0.06 -9.38
C LEU A 134 -15.26 0.11 -10.50
N ASN A 135 -15.66 0.65 -11.65
CA ASN A 135 -14.76 0.79 -12.81
C ASN A 135 -14.87 2.11 -13.57
N ASN A 136 -15.65 3.06 -13.06
CA ASN A 136 -15.83 4.38 -13.66
C ASN A 136 -16.31 5.41 -12.64
N TYR A 137 -16.15 6.68 -12.99
CA TYR A 137 -16.76 7.83 -12.33
C TYR A 137 -17.88 8.41 -13.20
N HIS A 138 -19.13 8.08 -12.88
CA HIS A 138 -20.33 8.53 -13.61
C HIS A 138 -20.23 8.32 -15.14
N GLY A 139 -19.82 7.13 -15.56
CA GLY A 139 -19.63 6.74 -16.96
C GLY A 139 -18.28 7.15 -17.56
N ARG A 140 -17.44 7.89 -16.82
CA ARG A 140 -16.09 8.27 -17.26
C ARG A 140 -15.07 7.25 -16.76
N PRO A 141 -14.25 6.64 -17.63
CA PRO A 141 -13.24 5.67 -17.19
C PRO A 141 -12.21 6.34 -16.28
N PHE A 142 -11.84 5.68 -15.19
CA PHE A 142 -10.68 6.06 -14.37
C PHE A 142 -9.39 6.02 -15.21
N ASN A 143 -8.39 6.79 -14.78
CA ASN A 143 -7.10 6.87 -15.44
C ASN A 143 -6.31 5.58 -15.24
N SER A 144 -5.90 5.26 -14.01
CA SER A 144 -5.21 4.04 -13.61
C SER A 144 -5.13 4.03 -12.08
N VAL A 145 -6.18 3.55 -11.41
CA VAL A 145 -6.26 3.57 -9.94
C VAL A 145 -5.02 2.92 -9.32
N ASN A 146 -4.46 3.54 -8.27
CA ASN A 146 -3.16 3.13 -7.75
C ASN A 146 -3.26 2.57 -6.34
N ASP A 147 -3.59 3.42 -5.37
CA ASP A 147 -3.65 3.04 -3.97
C ASP A 147 -5.05 3.19 -3.40
N VAL A 148 -5.37 2.37 -2.40
CA VAL A 148 -6.70 2.24 -1.83
C VAL A 148 -6.66 1.96 -0.34
N VAL A 149 -7.58 2.56 0.41
CA VAL A 149 -7.81 2.31 1.83
C VAL A 149 -9.30 2.28 2.16
N PHE A 150 -9.67 1.51 3.17
CA PHE A 150 -10.99 1.63 3.81
C PHE A 150 -10.92 2.64 4.94
N SER A 151 -11.95 3.48 5.07
CA SER A 151 -12.20 4.29 6.27
C SER A 151 -13.03 3.49 7.28
N LYS A 152 -13.02 3.90 8.55
CA LYS A 152 -13.85 3.35 9.64
C LYS A 152 -15.35 3.43 9.35
N ASP A 153 -15.78 4.37 8.51
CA ASP A 153 -17.18 4.45 8.07
C ASP A 153 -17.54 3.38 7.00
N GLY A 154 -16.58 2.55 6.59
CA GLY A 154 -16.73 1.51 5.58
C GLY A 154 -16.59 2.00 4.15
N SER A 155 -16.39 3.30 3.92
CA SER A 155 -16.15 3.85 2.58
C SER A 155 -14.75 3.55 2.07
N ILE A 156 -14.62 3.42 0.76
CA ILE A 156 -13.35 3.19 0.07
C ILE A 156 -12.80 4.53 -0.40
N TRP A 157 -11.53 4.79 -0.12
CA TRP A 157 -10.80 5.95 -0.60
C TRP A 157 -9.65 5.49 -1.47
N PHE A 158 -9.48 6.11 -2.64
CA PHE A 158 -8.47 5.67 -3.59
C PHE A 158 -7.93 6.80 -4.46
N THR A 159 -6.73 6.60 -5.00
CA THR A 159 -6.07 7.52 -5.94
C THR A 159 -6.20 7.08 -7.38
N ASP A 160 -6.27 8.05 -8.29
CA ASP A 160 -6.38 7.82 -9.74
C ASP A 160 -5.33 8.64 -10.53
N PRO A 161 -4.04 8.27 -10.45
CA PRO A 161 -2.99 8.87 -11.25
C PRO A 161 -3.07 8.43 -12.72
N ASN A 162 -2.26 9.07 -13.57
CA ASN A 162 -2.17 8.81 -15.00
C ASN A 162 -1.04 7.83 -15.40
N TYR A 163 -0.52 7.03 -14.47
CA TYR A 163 0.61 6.12 -14.71
C TYR A 163 0.43 5.23 -15.94
N GLY A 164 -0.76 4.63 -16.13
CA GLY A 164 -0.99 3.75 -17.27
C GLY A 164 -0.81 4.43 -18.63
N HIS A 165 -1.08 5.73 -18.71
CA HIS A 165 -0.81 6.50 -19.92
C HIS A 165 0.69 6.82 -20.07
N GLU A 166 1.34 7.28 -19.00
CA GLU A 166 2.78 7.60 -19.01
C GLU A 166 3.62 6.36 -19.35
N GLN A 167 3.19 5.18 -18.88
CA GLN A 167 3.77 3.87 -19.13
C GLN A 167 3.21 3.18 -20.39
N LYS A 168 2.36 3.87 -21.15
CA LYS A 168 1.89 3.51 -22.50
C LYS A 168 0.98 2.27 -22.62
N PHE A 169 0.51 1.69 -21.51
CA PHE A 169 -0.44 0.58 -21.54
C PHE A 169 -1.92 1.02 -21.44
N LYS A 170 -2.18 2.33 -21.34
CA LYS A 170 -3.51 2.93 -21.42
C LYS A 170 -3.59 4.15 -22.36
N PRO A 171 -4.78 4.49 -22.86
CA PRO A 171 -5.00 5.73 -23.61
C PRO A 171 -4.83 6.96 -22.74
N ARG A 172 -4.84 8.14 -23.38
CA ARG A 172 -4.78 9.44 -22.69
C ARG A 172 -5.92 9.57 -21.65
N PRO A 173 -5.63 10.03 -20.42
CA PRO A 173 -6.61 10.31 -19.37
C PRO A 173 -7.78 11.16 -19.85
N ARG A 174 -8.98 10.85 -19.36
CA ARG A 174 -10.18 11.69 -19.51
C ARG A 174 -10.55 12.41 -18.22
N LEU A 175 -10.05 11.93 -17.08
CA LEU A 175 -10.22 12.56 -15.77
C LEU A 175 -8.91 13.26 -15.35
N PRO A 176 -8.96 14.33 -14.56
CA PRO A 176 -7.77 14.81 -13.85
C PRO A 176 -7.23 13.73 -12.91
N CYS A 177 -5.99 13.89 -12.44
CA CYS A 177 -5.47 13.08 -11.33
C CYS A 177 -6.16 13.51 -10.02
N GLN A 178 -6.90 12.59 -9.39
CA GLN A 178 -7.78 12.90 -8.27
C GLN A 178 -7.76 11.82 -7.19
N LEU A 179 -8.29 12.17 -6.02
CA LEU A 179 -8.68 11.24 -4.97
C LEU A 179 -10.19 11.08 -5.02
N TYR A 180 -10.67 9.86 -4.81
CA TYR A 180 -12.09 9.54 -4.76
C TYR A 180 -12.46 8.92 -3.42
N ARG A 181 -13.72 9.15 -3.01
CA ARG A 181 -14.39 8.37 -1.97
C ARG A 181 -15.57 7.66 -2.61
N TYR A 182 -15.69 6.36 -2.37
CA TYR A 182 -16.81 5.53 -2.76
C TYR A 182 -17.51 4.94 -1.53
N ASP A 183 -18.78 5.29 -1.37
CA ASP A 183 -19.66 4.79 -0.33
C ASP A 183 -20.54 3.68 -0.91
N GLN A 184 -20.19 2.43 -0.59
CA GLN A 184 -20.91 1.27 -1.08
C GLN A 184 -22.36 1.24 -0.60
N SER A 185 -22.63 1.69 0.64
CA SER A 185 -23.97 1.64 1.22
C SER A 185 -24.96 2.59 0.53
N ARG A 186 -24.43 3.67 -0.06
CA ARG A 186 -25.20 4.70 -0.76
C ARG A 186 -25.00 4.66 -2.28
N GLU A 187 -24.21 3.71 -2.79
CA GLU A 187 -23.76 3.64 -4.19
C GLU A 187 -23.25 4.99 -4.72
N SER A 188 -22.53 5.73 -3.87
CA SER A 188 -22.15 7.12 -4.14
C SER A 188 -20.64 7.25 -4.25
N ILE A 189 -20.17 7.71 -5.40
CA ILE A 189 -18.77 8.11 -5.61
C ILE A 189 -18.68 9.63 -5.78
N ARG A 190 -17.62 10.22 -5.23
CA ARG A 190 -17.25 11.60 -5.51
C ARG A 190 -15.73 11.79 -5.53
N ALA A 191 -15.27 12.74 -6.33
CA ALA A 191 -13.94 13.29 -6.15
C ALA A 191 -13.89 14.07 -4.82
N VAL A 192 -12.84 13.86 -4.03
CA VAL A 192 -12.65 14.48 -2.70
C VAL A 192 -11.47 15.43 -2.65
N ALA A 193 -10.51 15.29 -3.58
CA ALA A 193 -9.43 16.24 -3.80
C ALA A 193 -8.87 16.10 -5.23
N ASP A 194 -8.28 17.18 -5.73
CA ASP A 194 -7.64 17.27 -7.03
C ASP A 194 -6.36 18.14 -7.01
N GLY A 195 -5.83 18.48 -8.19
CA GLY A 195 -4.62 19.31 -8.31
C GLY A 195 -3.35 18.55 -7.93
N PHE A 196 -3.29 17.25 -8.25
CA PHE A 196 -2.12 16.41 -8.06
C PHE A 196 -1.43 16.12 -9.40
N GLY A 197 -0.12 15.86 -9.36
CA GLY A 197 0.60 15.29 -10.50
C GLY A 197 0.35 13.80 -10.61
N ARG A 198 0.83 13.04 -9.63
CA ARG A 198 0.72 11.57 -9.54
C ARG A 198 0.31 11.19 -8.11
N PRO A 199 -0.99 11.34 -7.75
CA PRO A 199 -1.46 10.97 -6.43
C PRO A 199 -1.23 9.46 -6.24
N ASN A 200 -0.62 9.09 -5.12
CA ASN A 200 -0.21 7.72 -4.83
C ASN A 200 -0.77 7.26 -3.47
N GLY A 201 0.07 6.88 -2.51
CA GLY A 201 -0.33 6.44 -1.18
C GLY A 201 -1.33 7.34 -0.45
N LEU A 202 -2.29 6.69 0.24
CA LEU A 202 -3.25 7.29 1.14
C LEU A 202 -3.11 6.66 2.53
N CYS A 203 -3.11 7.48 3.56
CA CYS A 203 -3.12 6.99 4.92
C CYS A 203 -3.85 7.96 5.83
N PHE A 204 -4.83 7.45 6.57
CA PHE A 204 -5.50 8.19 7.63
C PHE A 204 -4.65 8.16 8.91
N SER A 205 -4.78 9.19 9.74
CA SER A 205 -4.41 9.09 11.15
C SER A 205 -5.25 8.03 11.86
N PRO A 206 -4.79 7.46 12.99
CA PRO A 206 -5.57 6.43 13.71
C PRO A 206 -6.99 6.84 14.08
N ASP A 207 -7.24 8.14 14.29
CA ASP A 207 -8.56 8.71 14.59
C ASP A 207 -9.35 9.16 13.34
N GLU A 208 -8.78 9.04 12.14
CA GLU A 208 -9.29 9.53 10.85
C GLU A 208 -9.58 11.04 10.78
N GLY A 209 -9.07 11.84 11.74
CA GLY A 209 -9.15 13.30 11.69
C GLY A 209 -8.22 13.93 10.65
N THR A 210 -7.25 13.16 10.16
CA THR A 210 -6.29 13.54 9.13
C THR A 210 -6.22 12.44 8.07
N LEU A 211 -6.24 12.82 6.80
CA LEU A 211 -5.66 12.04 5.71
C LEU A 211 -4.34 12.74 5.41
N TYR A 212 -3.18 12.12 5.62
CA TYR A 212 -1.91 12.87 5.63
C TYR A 212 -1.77 13.75 4.37
N ALA A 213 -1.47 15.05 4.60
CA ALA A 213 -1.62 16.22 3.71
C ALA A 213 -2.95 17.01 3.81
N PHE A 214 -3.97 16.55 4.52
CA PHE A 214 -5.29 17.19 4.66
C PHE A 214 -5.88 17.04 6.07
N THR A 215 -6.71 18.00 6.45
CA THR A 215 -7.64 17.85 7.59
C THR A 215 -8.94 17.24 7.10
N VAL A 216 -9.46 16.23 7.80
CA VAL A 216 -10.76 15.63 7.52
C VAL A 216 -11.81 16.34 8.37
N ARG A 217 -12.79 16.99 7.73
CA ARG A 217 -13.92 17.66 8.42
C ARG A 217 -15.24 17.10 7.95
N ASN A 218 -16.16 16.88 8.88
CA ASN A 218 -17.51 16.45 8.55
C ASN A 218 -18.39 17.66 8.23
N TYR A 219 -18.94 17.68 7.01
CA TYR A 219 -19.97 18.62 6.59
C TYR A 219 -21.21 17.84 6.15
N HIS A 220 -22.37 18.20 6.69
CA HIS A 220 -23.64 17.55 6.36
C HIS A 220 -23.60 16.00 6.48
N GLY A 221 -22.88 15.48 7.47
CA GLY A 221 -22.75 14.04 7.71
C GLY A 221 -21.85 13.29 6.71
N SER A 222 -21.00 14.01 5.96
CA SER A 222 -20.00 13.42 5.07
C SER A 222 -18.60 13.99 5.33
N PRO A 223 -17.54 13.17 5.25
CA PRO A 223 -16.16 13.62 5.46
C PRO A 223 -15.63 14.37 4.22
N PHE A 224 -15.02 15.54 4.40
CA PHE A 224 -14.37 16.36 3.37
C PHE A 224 -12.90 16.59 3.69
N LEU A 225 -12.07 16.65 2.65
CA LEU A 225 -10.68 17.06 2.76
C LEU A 225 -10.58 18.58 2.69
N THR A 226 -9.90 19.16 3.66
CA THR A 226 -9.68 20.61 3.82
C THR A 226 -8.24 20.87 4.21
N ASP A 227 -7.81 22.14 4.25
CA ASP A 227 -6.50 22.56 4.79
C ASP A 227 -5.31 21.76 4.20
N ARG A 228 -5.26 21.65 2.85
CA ARG A 228 -4.18 20.96 2.14
C ARG A 228 -2.83 21.55 2.54
N ARG A 229 -1.88 20.69 2.91
CA ARG A 229 -0.56 21.06 3.41
C ARG A 229 0.53 20.12 2.94
N LEU A 230 1.75 20.64 2.81
CA LEU A 230 2.94 19.80 2.76
C LEU A 230 3.16 19.23 4.17
N PHE A 231 3.17 17.91 4.28
CA PHE A 231 3.39 17.23 5.55
C PHE A 231 4.87 16.98 5.81
N ALA A 232 5.54 16.27 4.90
CA ALA A 232 6.96 15.94 4.98
C ALA A 232 7.55 15.78 3.57
N MET A 233 8.88 15.74 3.49
CA MET A 233 9.62 15.51 2.25
C MET A 233 10.54 14.30 2.42
N ALA A 234 10.55 13.40 1.43
CA ALA A 234 11.62 12.44 1.26
C ALA A 234 12.84 13.17 0.69
N ASP A 235 14.02 12.95 1.29
CA ASP A 235 15.29 13.51 0.84
C ASP A 235 15.95 12.66 -0.26
N THR A 236 15.54 11.39 -0.41
CA THR A 236 15.99 10.49 -1.48
C THR A 236 14.82 9.89 -2.24
N GLY A 237 14.81 10.04 -3.56
CA GLY A 237 13.76 9.51 -4.43
C GLY A 237 12.39 10.17 -4.21
N ALA A 238 11.34 9.44 -4.53
CA ALA A 238 9.96 9.84 -4.25
C ALA A 238 9.38 8.93 -3.15
N PRO A 239 8.56 9.46 -2.23
CA PRO A 239 7.79 8.62 -1.33
C PRO A 239 6.70 7.89 -2.13
N ASP A 240 6.47 6.63 -1.79
CA ASP A 240 5.53 5.76 -2.47
C ASP A 240 4.49 5.22 -1.46
N GLY A 241 4.52 3.92 -1.13
CA GLY A 241 3.62 3.36 -0.11
C GLY A 241 3.74 4.10 1.23
N ILE A 242 2.60 4.48 1.82
CA ILE A 242 2.51 5.20 3.10
C ILE A 242 1.61 4.43 4.08
N LYS A 243 2.07 4.30 5.34
CA LYS A 243 1.31 3.69 6.44
C LYS A 243 1.54 4.48 7.72
N CYS A 244 0.64 4.33 8.69
CA CYS A 244 0.83 4.86 10.03
C CYS A 244 0.69 3.76 11.07
N ASP A 245 1.28 4.01 12.23
CA ASP A 245 1.09 3.16 13.40
C ASP A 245 0.05 3.74 14.36
N ILE A 246 -0.31 2.97 15.39
CA ILE A 246 -1.31 3.35 16.40
C ILE A 246 -0.91 4.57 17.24
N GLN A 247 0.36 4.94 17.25
CA GLN A 247 0.86 6.15 17.92
C GLN A 247 0.82 7.38 16.98
N GLY A 248 0.36 7.19 15.74
CA GLY A 248 0.29 8.23 14.72
C GLY A 248 1.63 8.51 14.04
N ARG A 249 2.67 7.69 14.23
CA ARG A 249 3.92 7.82 13.49
C ARG A 249 3.70 7.38 12.04
N ILE A 250 4.32 8.07 11.09
CA ILE A 250 4.11 7.91 9.65
C ILE A 250 5.34 7.29 9.03
N TYR A 251 5.12 6.31 8.17
CA TYR A 251 6.14 5.50 7.52
C TYR A 251 5.91 5.57 6.01
N SER A 252 6.98 5.76 5.22
CA SER A 252 6.88 5.69 3.77
C SER A 252 8.08 4.99 3.13
N GLY A 253 7.81 4.17 2.12
CA GLY A 253 8.83 3.65 1.21
C GLY A 253 9.42 4.81 0.40
N CYS A 254 10.75 4.90 0.38
CA CYS A 254 11.52 5.97 -0.22
C CYS A 254 12.73 5.41 -0.98
N GLY A 255 13.44 6.25 -1.73
CA GLY A 255 14.56 5.83 -2.58
C GLY A 255 15.78 5.28 -1.82
N ASP A 256 15.85 5.45 -0.50
CA ASP A 256 16.90 4.93 0.38
C ASP A 256 16.43 3.89 1.40
N GLY A 257 15.13 3.60 1.48
CA GLY A 257 14.57 2.64 2.42
C GLY A 257 13.18 3.06 2.92
N VAL A 258 12.89 2.81 4.20
CA VAL A 258 11.67 3.32 4.85
C VAL A 258 12.01 4.50 5.75
N ASN A 259 11.38 5.64 5.49
CA ASN A 259 11.52 6.84 6.30
C ASN A 259 10.37 6.95 7.29
N ILE A 260 10.65 7.47 8.48
CA ILE A 260 9.72 7.50 9.62
C ILE A 260 9.62 8.92 10.17
N TRP A 261 8.40 9.44 10.27
CA TRP A 261 8.09 10.79 10.75
C TRP A 261 7.10 10.78 11.93
N LEU A 262 7.17 11.80 12.77
CA LEU A 262 6.15 12.13 13.75
C LEU A 262 4.92 12.79 13.08
N PRO A 263 3.75 12.84 13.76
CA PRO A 263 2.55 13.51 13.24
C PRO A 263 2.72 15.00 12.87
N ASP A 264 3.79 15.65 13.34
CA ASP A 264 4.13 17.03 13.02
C ASP A 264 5.05 17.19 11.78
N GLY A 265 5.47 16.07 11.17
CA GLY A 265 6.36 16.05 10.01
C GLY A 265 7.86 15.94 10.34
N THR A 266 8.22 15.82 11.63
CA THR A 266 9.62 15.64 12.05
C THR A 266 10.14 14.26 11.66
N LEU A 267 11.22 14.17 10.87
CA LEU A 267 11.88 12.91 10.54
C LEU A 267 12.60 12.36 11.77
N ILE A 268 12.26 11.14 12.21
CA ILE A 268 12.81 10.54 13.43
C ILE A 268 13.78 9.39 13.17
N GLY A 269 13.68 8.74 12.02
CA GLY A 269 14.57 7.64 11.68
C GLY A 269 14.31 7.06 10.30
N LYS A 270 15.20 6.15 9.89
CA LYS A 270 15.13 5.42 8.62
C LYS A 270 15.54 3.96 8.79
N VAL A 271 14.86 3.06 8.10
CA VAL A 271 15.35 1.70 7.80
C VAL A 271 15.97 1.74 6.41
N ILE A 272 17.30 1.84 6.35
CA ILE A 272 18.04 1.95 5.10
C ILE A 272 18.09 0.59 4.41
N VAL A 273 17.65 0.55 3.16
CA VAL A 273 17.79 -0.60 2.26
C VAL A 273 18.36 -0.09 0.93
N PRO A 274 19.58 -0.46 0.54
CA PRO A 274 20.25 0.09 -0.63
C PRO A 274 19.52 -0.26 -1.93
N GLY A 275 18.95 0.74 -2.59
CA GLY A 275 18.07 0.57 -3.74
C GLY A 275 16.63 1.02 -3.48
N GLY A 276 16.30 1.33 -2.22
CA GLY A 276 15.02 1.90 -1.81
C GLY A 276 13.99 0.86 -1.41
N VAL A 277 12.84 1.29 -0.93
CA VAL A 277 11.69 0.41 -0.67
C VAL A 277 10.50 1.01 -1.40
N ALA A 278 9.89 0.25 -2.30
CA ALA A 278 8.75 0.69 -3.09
C ALA A 278 7.48 0.74 -2.22
N ASN A 279 7.22 -0.33 -1.47
CA ASN A 279 6.11 -0.39 -0.54
C ASN A 279 6.44 -1.29 0.66
N PHE A 280 5.61 -1.24 1.69
CA PHE A 280 5.76 -2.05 2.88
C PHE A 280 4.44 -2.18 3.63
N CYS A 281 4.41 -3.11 4.57
CA CYS A 281 3.34 -3.17 5.56
C CYS A 281 3.86 -3.62 6.92
N PHE A 282 3.05 -3.40 7.94
CA PHE A 282 3.30 -3.94 9.27
C PHE A 282 2.91 -5.41 9.33
N GLY A 283 3.69 -6.18 10.06
CA GLY A 283 3.40 -7.54 10.50
C GLY A 283 3.05 -7.58 11.99
N ARG A 284 3.28 -8.71 12.64
CA ARG A 284 3.02 -8.89 14.09
C ARG A 284 4.15 -8.31 14.92
N SER A 285 3.86 -7.84 16.13
CA SER A 285 4.87 -7.62 17.18
C SER A 285 6.11 -6.82 16.73
N GLY A 286 5.90 -5.69 16.04
CA GLY A 286 7.00 -4.83 15.57
C GLY A 286 7.67 -5.32 14.28
N GLU A 287 7.04 -6.21 13.52
CA GLU A 287 7.52 -6.57 12.19
C GLU A 287 7.11 -5.56 11.13
N MET A 288 7.98 -5.37 10.13
CA MET A 288 7.66 -4.73 8.87
C MET A 288 8.16 -5.57 7.70
N PHE A 289 7.33 -5.72 6.70
CA PHE A 289 7.60 -6.44 5.46
C PHE A 289 7.91 -5.42 4.37
N LEU A 290 9.15 -5.40 3.88
CA LEU A 290 9.65 -4.38 2.96
C LEU A 290 9.79 -4.95 1.55
N LEU A 291 9.19 -4.25 0.59
CA LEU A 291 9.20 -4.62 -0.83
C LEU A 291 10.25 -3.79 -1.57
N HIS A 292 11.30 -4.45 -2.02
CA HIS A 292 12.48 -3.85 -2.66
C HIS A 292 12.62 -4.42 -4.08
N GLU A 293 11.60 -4.31 -4.92
CA GLU A 293 11.58 -4.81 -6.30
C GLU A 293 11.92 -6.32 -6.39
N THR A 294 13.21 -6.65 -6.52
CA THR A 294 13.76 -8.01 -6.58
C THR A 294 13.96 -8.66 -5.21
N LYS A 295 13.82 -7.93 -4.10
CA LYS A 295 14.09 -8.43 -2.75
C LYS A 295 12.91 -8.26 -1.81
N PHE A 296 12.73 -9.24 -0.94
CA PHE A 296 11.78 -9.20 0.17
C PHE A 296 12.54 -9.22 1.50
N TRP A 297 12.34 -8.19 2.32
CA TRP A 297 12.98 -8.07 3.63
C TRP A 297 11.96 -8.07 4.76
N VAL A 298 12.38 -8.60 5.91
CA VAL A 298 11.67 -8.47 7.18
C VAL A 298 12.52 -7.61 8.11
N ALA A 299 11.98 -6.46 8.51
CA ALA A 299 12.51 -5.67 9.60
C ALA A 299 11.79 -6.03 10.91
N LYS A 300 12.54 -6.16 12.00
CA LYS A 300 12.03 -6.24 13.37
C LYS A 300 12.45 -5.00 14.12
N ILE A 301 11.46 -4.28 14.61
CA ILE A 301 11.59 -3.05 15.40
C ILE A 301 10.88 -3.23 16.74
N ALA A 302 10.69 -2.16 17.51
CA ALA A 302 10.02 -2.26 18.80
C ALA A 302 8.58 -2.81 18.64
N SER A 303 8.16 -3.66 19.57
CA SER A 303 6.88 -4.37 19.49
C SER A 303 5.65 -3.46 19.66
N ASP A 304 5.85 -2.22 20.12
CA ASP A 304 4.82 -1.19 20.22
C ASP A 304 4.64 -0.39 18.92
N ALA A 305 5.52 -0.56 17.93
CA ALA A 305 5.35 -0.03 16.58
C ALA A 305 4.37 -0.91 15.79
N LYS A 306 3.07 -0.66 16.02
CA LYS A 306 1.96 -1.45 15.48
C LYS A 306 1.20 -0.68 14.42
N GLY A 307 1.08 -1.23 13.21
CA GLY A 307 0.33 -0.59 12.13
C GLY A 307 -1.14 -0.36 12.48
N ALA A 308 -1.65 0.84 12.25
CA ALA A 308 -3.03 1.21 12.60
C ALA A 308 -4.08 0.35 11.86
N LEU A 309 -3.79 -0.06 10.62
CA LEU A 309 -4.68 -0.95 9.85
C LEU A 309 -4.82 -2.35 10.46
N LEU A 310 -3.88 -2.78 11.32
CA LEU A 310 -3.96 -4.07 12.01
C LEU A 310 -4.88 -4.02 13.23
N GLU A 311 -5.19 -2.83 13.76
CA GLU A 311 -5.94 -2.63 15.02
C GLU A 311 -7.41 -3.11 14.93
N GLY A 312 -7.92 -3.38 13.73
CA GLY A 312 -9.26 -3.95 13.51
C GLY A 312 -9.29 -5.44 13.13
N MET A 313 -8.13 -6.10 13.01
CA MET A 313 -8.04 -7.46 12.45
C MET A 313 -8.11 -8.57 13.51
N GLY A 314 -8.29 -8.24 14.80
CA GLY A 314 -8.41 -9.23 15.89
C GLY A 314 -7.13 -10.04 16.16
N VAL A 315 -6.00 -9.58 15.63
CA VAL A 315 -4.69 -10.21 15.77
C VAL A 315 -4.10 -9.77 17.10
N SER A 316 -3.47 -10.66 17.87
CA SER A 316 -2.58 -10.17 18.94
C SER A 316 -1.38 -9.49 18.29
N VAL A 317 -1.51 -8.18 18.08
CA VAL A 317 -0.48 -7.30 17.53
C VAL A 317 0.51 -6.95 18.62
#